data_AF-A0A2K9H992-F1
#
_entry.id   AF-A0A2K9H992-F1
#
_cell.length_a   1.000
_cell.length_b   1.000
_cell.length_c   1.000
_cell.angle_alpha   90.00
_cell.angle_beta   90.00
_cell.angle_gamma   90.00
#
_symmetry.space_group_name_H-M   'P 1'
#
loop_
_entity.id
_entity.type
_entity.pdbx_description
1 polymer ?
#
loop_
_entity_poly.entity_id
_entity_poly.type
_entity_poly.pdbx_seq_one_letter_code
_entity_poly.pdbx_strand_id
1 'polypeptide(L)'
;MRRKVFYFLLFTLFAVNCMACNLSADTTKTSKKADNPLIEDGYDVDADTVMGYYGKPIQHLTSFVNNTITLSCPTPDRWKGFYTWKGFKISNFYVKTGEASFRGMNAAILSPITMTTSIDSITDSIFTDRLLAIEYKGKRWVYSNVIHNTEADTMLSFEEIRTGKEGIELSYEAGQGYKYDYQLLINMSDGQPCLTNIYVEEHNSTAKYQATHQFDFTAFDDEGDFSLYRYRRHFPMLLRMGNYEAFGE
;
A
#
# COMPACT_ATOMS: atom_id res chain seq x y z
N MET A 1 -66.15 6.30 11.61
CA MET A 1 -66.37 6.78 13.00
C MET A 1 -64.99 6.98 13.64
N ARG A 2 -64.50 8.22 13.78
CA ARG A 2 -64.62 9.16 14.91
C ARG A 2 -63.85 8.75 16.19
N ARG A 3 -62.87 9.61 16.55
CA ARG A 3 -62.43 10.05 17.92
C ARG A 3 -61.49 9.10 18.69
N LYS A 4 -60.48 9.49 19.49
CA LYS A 4 -59.93 10.75 20.07
C LYS A 4 -58.53 10.37 20.66
N VAL A 5 -57.42 11.10 20.44
CA VAL A 5 -56.87 12.28 21.17
C VAL A 5 -56.52 12.03 22.66
N PHE A 6 -55.22 11.85 22.92
CA PHE A 6 -54.27 12.57 23.81
C PHE A 6 -54.54 12.93 25.30
N TYR A 7 -53.39 12.94 26.01
CA TYR A 7 -52.95 13.66 27.23
C TYR A 7 -53.07 12.97 28.60
N PHE A 8 -51.94 12.79 29.28
CA PHE A 8 -51.63 13.59 30.48
C PHE A 8 -50.13 13.67 30.77
N LEU A 9 -49.69 14.89 31.10
CA LEU A 9 -48.32 15.36 31.34
C LEU A 9 -47.97 15.35 32.84
N LEU A 10 -46.65 15.44 33.08
CA LEU A 10 -45.96 16.15 34.17
C LEU A 10 -45.89 15.52 35.58
N PHE A 11 -44.66 15.20 35.99
CA PHE A 11 -44.08 15.75 37.22
C PHE A 11 -42.71 16.34 36.91
N THR A 12 -42.53 17.60 37.28
CA THR A 12 -41.35 18.43 37.06
C THR A 12 -40.71 18.84 38.40
N LEU A 13 -39.39 18.96 38.37
CA LEU A 13 -38.51 19.85 39.13
C LEU A 13 -38.25 19.58 40.63
N PHE A 14 -36.96 19.37 40.93
CA PHE A 14 -36.23 20.22 41.88
C PHE A 14 -34.86 20.58 41.28
N ALA A 15 -34.61 21.88 41.19
CA ALA A 15 -33.31 22.48 40.90
C ALA A 15 -32.60 22.80 42.23
N VAL A 16 -31.26 22.90 42.24
CA VAL A 16 -30.51 24.11 42.70
C VAL A 16 -29.01 23.92 42.38
N ASN A 17 -28.47 24.96 41.73
CA ASN A 17 -27.07 25.26 41.41
C ASN A 17 -26.13 25.28 42.62
N CYS A 18 -24.87 24.86 42.42
CA CYS A 18 -23.72 25.55 42.99
C CYS A 18 -22.61 25.67 41.94
N MET A 19 -22.22 26.91 41.65
CA MET A 19 -21.13 27.32 40.77
C MET A 19 -19.75 27.05 41.39
N ALA A 20 -18.82 26.68 40.50
CA ALA A 20 -17.41 27.08 40.41
C ALA A 20 -16.46 26.85 41.61
N CYS A 21 -15.53 25.92 41.42
CA CYS A 21 -14.12 26.12 41.75
C CYS A 21 -13.28 25.69 40.54
N ASN A 22 -12.48 26.62 40.03
CA ASN A 22 -11.46 26.42 39.00
C ASN A 22 -10.44 25.38 39.48
N LEU A 23 -10.25 24.30 38.72
CA LEU A 23 -8.94 23.69 38.57
C LEU A 23 -8.79 23.19 37.14
N SER A 24 -7.77 23.72 36.48
CA SER A 24 -7.22 23.26 35.22
C SER A 24 -6.97 21.75 35.27
N ALA A 25 -7.55 21.02 34.33
CA ALA A 25 -7.07 19.72 33.88
C ALA A 25 -7.32 19.65 32.37
N ASP A 26 -6.44 20.34 31.66
CA ASP A 26 -6.10 20.07 30.28
C ASP A 26 -5.69 18.59 30.15
N THR A 27 -6.52 17.78 29.49
CA THR A 27 -6.05 16.62 28.72
C THR A 27 -7.17 16.16 27.78
N THR A 28 -7.19 16.80 26.61
CA THR A 28 -7.27 16.11 25.32
C THR A 28 -7.93 14.73 25.33
N LYS A 29 -9.26 14.70 25.13
CA LYS A 29 -9.85 13.68 24.24
C LYS A 29 -9.43 14.02 22.82
N THR A 30 -8.17 13.75 22.49
CA THR A 30 -7.73 13.66 21.11
C THR A 30 -8.50 12.50 20.49
N SER A 31 -9.40 12.84 19.57
CA SER A 31 -9.70 12.00 18.42
C SER A 31 -8.41 11.29 18.01
N LYS A 32 -8.41 9.95 17.95
CA LYS A 32 -7.33 9.20 17.30
C LYS A 32 -7.20 9.77 15.89
N LYS A 33 -6.21 10.65 15.75
CA LYS A 33 -5.72 11.21 14.51
C LYS A 33 -5.44 10.01 13.61
N ALA A 34 -6.01 10.02 12.42
CA ALA A 34 -5.46 9.30 11.29
C ALA A 34 -4.15 10.00 10.89
N ASP A 35 -3.19 10.02 11.81
CA ASP A 35 -1.78 10.23 11.50
C ASP A 35 -1.28 8.83 11.14
N ASN A 36 -1.47 8.42 9.88
CA ASN A 36 -0.66 7.33 9.35
C ASN A 36 0.56 7.99 8.71
N PRO A 37 1.69 8.19 9.45
CA PRO A 37 2.97 8.04 8.77
C PRO A 37 2.93 6.64 8.13
N LEU A 38 3.65 6.39 7.04
CA LEU A 38 3.86 5.03 6.56
C LEU A 38 4.33 4.20 7.77
N ILE A 39 3.44 3.45 8.42
CA ILE A 39 3.76 2.76 9.66
C ILE A 39 4.64 1.60 9.23
N GLU A 40 5.91 1.67 9.56
CA GLU A 40 6.99 0.75 9.16
C GLU A 40 6.84 -0.68 9.68
N ASP A 41 5.72 -1.07 10.33
CA ASP A 41 5.53 -2.44 10.87
C ASP A 41 5.29 -3.50 9.77
N GLY A 42 5.80 -3.27 8.56
CA GLY A 42 5.98 -4.28 7.55
C GLY A 42 7.21 -4.18 6.68
N TYR A 43 8.10 -3.28 7.04
CA TYR A 43 9.31 -2.97 6.32
C TYR A 43 10.49 -3.67 6.99
N ASP A 44 10.99 -4.73 6.37
CA ASP A 44 12.20 -5.42 6.79
C ASP A 44 13.40 -4.75 6.11
N VAL A 45 13.97 -3.76 6.80
CA VAL A 45 15.13 -2.97 6.34
C VAL A 45 16.30 -3.87 5.93
N ASP A 46 16.50 -4.99 6.62
CA ASP A 46 17.65 -5.86 6.42
C ASP A 46 17.44 -6.79 5.21
N ALA A 47 16.21 -7.24 4.95
CA ALA A 47 15.88 -8.00 3.72
C ALA A 47 15.85 -7.11 2.47
N ASP A 48 15.46 -5.83 2.62
CA ASP A 48 15.26 -4.90 1.51
C ASP A 48 16.54 -4.12 1.11
N THR A 49 17.63 -4.23 1.89
CA THR A 49 18.93 -3.59 1.60
C THR A 49 19.93 -4.48 0.86
N VAL A 50 19.63 -5.77 0.65
CA VAL A 50 20.62 -6.74 0.14
C VAL A 50 20.93 -6.59 -1.35
N MET A 51 20.05 -5.96 -2.15
CA MET A 51 20.33 -5.66 -3.56
C MET A 51 19.77 -4.30 -3.97
N GLY A 52 20.68 -3.33 -4.06
CA GLY A 52 20.41 -2.00 -4.59
C GLY A 52 20.04 -1.99 -6.07
N TYR A 53 19.45 -0.89 -6.55
CA TYR A 53 19.19 -0.65 -7.97
C TYR A 53 20.42 0.00 -8.63
N TYR A 54 20.95 -0.56 -9.72
CA TYR A 54 22.27 -0.24 -10.31
C TYR A 54 23.43 -0.26 -9.31
N GLY A 55 23.42 -1.23 -8.39
CA GLY A 55 24.39 -1.30 -7.29
C GLY A 55 24.34 -0.09 -6.34
N LYS A 56 23.23 0.68 -6.35
CA LYS A 56 22.99 1.81 -5.45
C LYS A 56 21.94 1.44 -4.40
N PRO A 57 22.14 1.81 -3.12
CA PRO A 57 21.19 1.47 -2.08
C PRO A 57 19.82 2.11 -2.31
N ILE A 58 18.76 1.35 -2.05
CA ILE A 58 17.41 1.89 -1.90
C ILE A 58 17.36 2.64 -0.56
N GLN A 59 16.85 3.88 -0.57
CA GLN A 59 16.99 4.82 0.55
C GLN A 59 15.70 5.03 1.36
N HIS A 60 14.58 4.40 0.95
CA HIS A 60 13.31 4.44 1.69
C HIS A 60 12.86 5.85 2.09
N LEU A 61 12.79 6.71 1.08
CA LEU A 61 12.62 8.15 1.26
C LEU A 61 11.16 8.61 1.14
N THR A 62 10.21 7.69 0.99
CA THR A 62 8.81 8.07 0.80
C THR A 62 8.19 8.56 2.11
N SER A 63 7.47 9.67 2.08
CA SER A 63 6.60 10.14 3.16
C SER A 63 5.18 10.32 2.63
N PHE A 64 4.19 9.86 3.39
CA PHE A 64 2.77 10.04 3.10
C PHE A 64 2.07 10.72 4.27
N VAL A 65 1.72 11.99 4.12
CA VAL A 65 1.06 12.79 5.17
C VAL A 65 -0.02 13.67 4.55
N ASN A 66 -1.20 13.74 5.14
CA ASN A 66 -2.31 14.58 4.66
C ASN A 66 -2.61 14.37 3.17
N ASN A 67 -2.72 13.10 2.75
CA ASN A 67 -2.91 12.69 1.35
C ASN A 67 -1.79 13.13 0.39
N THR A 68 -0.64 13.56 0.90
CA THR A 68 0.48 14.03 0.09
C THR A 68 1.62 13.03 0.13
N ILE A 69 2.08 12.58 -1.04
CA ILE A 69 3.27 11.73 -1.21
C ILE A 69 4.47 12.61 -1.57
N THR A 70 5.50 12.58 -0.76
CA THR A 70 6.76 13.35 -0.93
C THR A 70 7.98 12.49 -0.71
N LEU A 71 9.13 12.94 -1.21
CA LEU A 71 10.42 12.50 -0.69
C LEU A 71 10.70 13.16 0.67
N SER A 72 11.29 12.43 1.60
CA SER A 72 11.77 12.90 2.90
C SER A 72 13.05 13.73 2.76
N CYS A 73 13.78 13.56 1.66
CA CYS A 73 14.86 14.43 1.24
C CYS A 73 14.37 15.52 0.27
N PRO A 74 15.14 16.60 0.08
CA PRO A 74 14.81 17.61 -0.93
C PRO A 74 14.68 17.00 -2.32
N THR A 75 13.53 17.21 -2.97
CA THR A 75 13.32 16.78 -4.36
C THR A 75 14.24 17.57 -5.31
N PRO A 76 14.95 16.92 -6.25
CA PRO A 76 15.77 17.60 -7.24
C PRO A 76 14.99 18.67 -8.01
N ASP A 77 15.64 19.80 -8.35
CA ASP A 77 14.99 20.96 -8.97
C ASP A 77 14.19 20.61 -10.22
N ARG A 78 14.74 19.72 -11.05
CA ARG A 78 14.10 19.24 -12.28
C ARG A 78 12.78 18.50 -12.05
N TRP A 79 12.57 17.95 -10.85
CA TRP A 79 11.39 17.19 -10.45
C TRP A 79 10.60 17.87 -9.32
N LYS A 80 10.83 19.16 -9.08
CA LYS A 80 10.04 19.92 -8.10
C LYS A 80 8.58 20.00 -8.53
N GLY A 81 7.72 20.09 -7.52
CA GLY A 81 6.28 20.24 -7.71
C GLY A 81 5.50 18.95 -7.50
N PHE A 82 4.22 19.03 -7.81
CA PHE A 82 3.24 17.99 -7.53
C PHE A 82 2.19 17.89 -8.63
N TYR A 83 1.67 16.69 -8.83
CA TYR A 83 0.43 16.44 -9.54
C TYR A 83 -0.62 15.84 -8.60
N THR A 84 -1.84 15.65 -9.09
CA THR A 84 -2.93 15.07 -8.30
C THR A 84 -3.51 13.84 -8.98
N TRP A 85 -3.92 12.88 -8.17
CA TRP A 85 -4.62 11.68 -8.64
C TRP A 85 -5.55 11.19 -7.54
N LYS A 86 -6.85 11.05 -7.80
CA LYS A 86 -7.85 10.53 -6.83
C LYS A 86 -7.78 11.19 -5.43
N GLY A 87 -7.41 12.47 -5.37
CA GLY A 87 -7.23 13.25 -4.15
C GLY A 87 -5.92 13.01 -3.39
N PHE A 88 -5.01 12.20 -3.94
CA PHE A 88 -3.60 12.27 -3.61
C PHE A 88 -2.98 13.52 -4.23
N LYS A 89 -2.02 14.11 -3.51
CA LYS A 89 -1.06 15.08 -4.04
C LYS A 89 0.30 14.38 -4.11
N ILE A 90 0.82 14.16 -5.31
CA ILE A 90 1.96 13.27 -5.53
C ILE A 90 3.15 14.09 -6.03
N SER A 91 4.32 13.93 -5.42
CA SER A 91 5.55 14.56 -5.89
C SER A 91 5.81 14.18 -7.34
N ASN A 92 6.21 15.16 -8.16
CA ASN A 92 6.59 14.93 -9.55
C ASN A 92 7.79 13.96 -9.71
N PHE A 93 8.45 13.58 -8.62
CA PHE A 93 9.48 12.53 -8.64
C PHE A 93 8.92 11.12 -8.88
N TYR A 94 7.64 10.90 -8.64
CA TYR A 94 6.98 9.62 -8.90
C TYR A 94 6.15 9.69 -10.18
N VAL A 95 6.38 8.77 -11.11
CA VAL A 95 5.57 8.61 -12.32
C VAL A 95 4.50 7.56 -12.08
N LYS A 96 3.26 7.85 -12.47
CA LYS A 96 2.19 6.85 -12.50
C LYS A 96 2.40 5.93 -13.72
N THR A 97 2.88 4.71 -13.51
CA THR A 97 3.20 3.76 -14.58
C THR A 97 2.02 2.89 -14.99
N GLY A 98 1.03 2.73 -14.11
CA GLY A 98 -0.22 2.05 -14.42
C GLY A 98 -1.33 2.40 -13.44
N GLU A 99 -2.58 2.18 -13.84
CA GLU A 99 -3.73 2.28 -12.94
C GLU A 99 -4.84 1.29 -13.31
N ALA A 100 -5.57 0.83 -12.30
CA ALA A 100 -6.72 -0.06 -12.45
C ALA A 100 -7.86 0.37 -11.54
N SER A 101 -9.07 -0.08 -11.84
CA SER A 101 -10.24 0.21 -11.02
C SER A 101 -11.18 -1.00 -10.95
N PHE A 102 -11.56 -1.39 -9.74
CA PHE A 102 -12.45 -2.51 -9.48
C PHE A 102 -13.43 -2.15 -8.36
N ARG A 103 -14.74 -2.20 -8.64
CA ARG A 103 -15.82 -1.94 -7.65
C ARG A 103 -15.61 -0.67 -6.80
N GLY A 104 -15.10 0.39 -7.40
CA GLY A 104 -14.84 1.68 -6.75
C GLY A 104 -13.49 1.78 -6.01
N MET A 105 -12.73 0.69 -5.91
CA MET A 105 -11.32 0.73 -5.53
C MET A 105 -10.52 1.15 -6.76
N ASN A 106 -9.75 2.24 -6.63
CA ASN A 106 -8.83 2.73 -7.63
C ASN A 106 -7.41 2.45 -7.14
N ALA A 107 -6.57 1.80 -7.94
CA ALA A 107 -5.17 1.58 -7.58
C ALA A 107 -4.25 2.06 -8.68
N ALA A 108 -3.06 2.50 -8.30
CA ALA A 108 -2.03 2.94 -9.22
C ALA A 108 -0.64 2.51 -8.74
N ILE A 109 0.20 2.18 -9.71
CA ILE A 109 1.64 2.00 -9.49
C ILE A 109 2.30 3.36 -9.66
N LEU A 110 3.08 3.77 -8.66
CA LEU A 110 3.88 4.98 -8.68
C LEU A 110 5.36 4.59 -8.59
N SER A 111 6.08 4.75 -9.69
CA SER A 111 7.50 4.41 -9.76
C SER A 111 8.37 5.65 -9.70
N PRO A 112 9.47 5.64 -8.92
CA PRO A 112 10.46 6.70 -8.95
C PRO A 112 10.95 6.91 -10.37
N ILE A 113 11.09 8.17 -10.79
CA ILE A 113 11.64 8.55 -12.09
C ILE A 113 12.96 7.79 -12.35
N THR A 114 13.86 7.72 -11.38
CA THR A 114 15.16 7.02 -11.49
C THR A 114 15.10 5.51 -11.73
N MET A 115 13.91 4.90 -11.66
CA MET A 115 13.67 3.48 -11.87
C MET A 115 12.73 3.22 -13.07
N THR A 116 12.47 4.23 -13.91
CA THR A 116 11.75 4.08 -15.17
C THR A 116 12.70 3.98 -16.36
N THR A 117 12.27 3.30 -17.42
CA THR A 117 13.06 3.04 -18.64
C THR A 117 13.33 4.26 -19.51
N SER A 118 12.86 5.44 -19.09
CA SER A 118 12.74 6.65 -19.92
C SER A 118 13.84 7.70 -19.66
N ILE A 119 14.86 7.41 -18.84
CA ILE A 119 15.92 8.37 -18.52
C ILE A 119 17.24 7.96 -19.17
N ASP A 120 17.66 8.75 -20.16
CA ASP A 120 18.91 8.59 -20.91
C ASP A 120 20.19 8.79 -20.05
N SER A 121 20.06 9.30 -18.82
CA SER A 121 21.14 9.29 -17.83
C SER A 121 20.62 9.26 -16.39
N ILE A 122 20.89 8.16 -15.69
CA ILE A 122 20.64 8.02 -14.26
C ILE A 122 21.79 8.72 -13.51
N THR A 123 21.83 10.05 -13.60
CA THR A 123 22.81 10.87 -12.85
C THR A 123 22.35 11.18 -11.43
N ASP A 124 21.06 11.01 -11.14
CA ASP A 124 20.50 11.20 -9.80
C ASP A 124 20.85 9.99 -8.92
N SER A 125 21.23 10.26 -7.67
CA SER A 125 21.60 9.25 -6.68
C SER A 125 20.41 8.77 -5.84
N ILE A 126 19.18 9.18 -6.15
CA ILE A 126 17.99 8.89 -5.34
C ILE A 126 17.29 7.66 -5.92
N PHE A 127 17.44 6.52 -5.24
CA PHE A 127 16.72 5.28 -5.52
C PHE A 127 15.88 4.98 -4.29
N THR A 128 14.57 4.86 -4.45
CA THR A 128 13.60 4.76 -3.36
C THR A 128 12.49 3.81 -3.77
N ASP A 129 11.52 3.56 -2.88
CA ASP A 129 10.49 2.55 -3.12
C ASP A 129 9.55 2.89 -4.28
N ARG A 130 9.25 1.89 -5.11
CA ARG A 130 8.02 1.82 -5.89
C ARG A 130 6.83 1.71 -4.95
N LEU A 131 5.74 2.41 -5.28
CA LEU A 131 4.58 2.51 -4.42
C LEU A 131 3.34 1.94 -5.10
N LEU A 132 2.54 1.24 -4.31
CA LEU A 132 1.14 0.98 -4.64
C LEU A 132 0.27 2.00 -3.90
N ALA A 133 -0.41 2.86 -4.65
CA ALA A 133 -1.38 3.81 -4.10
C ALA A 133 -2.80 3.30 -4.34
N ILE A 134 -3.64 3.28 -3.30
CA ILE A 134 -5.04 2.84 -3.37
C ILE A 134 -5.97 3.93 -2.84
N GLU A 135 -7.03 4.24 -3.58
CA GLU A 135 -8.15 5.05 -3.13
C GLU A 135 -9.44 4.22 -3.13
N TYR A 136 -10.20 4.31 -2.04
CA TYR A 136 -11.54 3.72 -1.96
C TYR A 136 -12.44 4.57 -1.06
N LYS A 137 -13.56 5.04 -1.61
CA LYS A 137 -14.58 5.83 -0.88
C LYS A 137 -13.98 7.01 -0.10
N GLY A 138 -13.01 7.69 -0.69
CA GLY A 138 -12.34 8.86 -0.11
C GLY A 138 -11.21 8.55 0.87
N LYS A 139 -10.99 7.27 1.22
CA LYS A 139 -9.83 6.81 2.00
C LYS A 139 -8.67 6.48 1.06
N ARG A 140 -7.44 6.64 1.55
CA ARG A 140 -6.21 6.55 0.77
C ARG A 140 -5.15 5.75 1.52
N TRP A 141 -4.50 4.84 0.82
CA TRP A 141 -3.41 4.02 1.32
C TRP A 141 -2.23 4.09 0.34
N VAL A 142 -1.02 4.00 0.89
CA VAL A 142 0.23 3.94 0.13
C VAL A 142 1.06 2.82 0.72
N TYR A 143 1.53 1.90 -0.12
CA TYR A 143 2.35 0.76 0.26
C TYR A 143 3.68 0.84 -0.47
N SER A 144 4.78 0.91 0.26
CA SER A 144 6.16 0.91 -0.27
C SER A 144 6.78 -0.50 -0.33
N ASN A 145 6.08 -1.50 0.19
CA ASN A 145 6.55 -2.86 0.39
C ASN A 145 5.84 -3.89 -0.50
N VAL A 146 5.00 -3.47 -1.44
CA VAL A 146 4.23 -4.41 -2.28
C VAL A 146 4.96 -4.72 -3.59
N ILE A 147 5.67 -3.71 -4.13
CA ILE A 147 6.37 -3.81 -5.41
C ILE A 147 7.86 -3.88 -5.13
N HIS A 148 8.52 -4.84 -5.75
CA HIS A 148 9.93 -5.12 -5.50
C HIS A 148 10.85 -4.10 -6.21
N ASN A 149 11.99 -3.78 -5.60
CA ASN A 149 12.89 -2.69 -6.05
C ASN A 149 14.20 -3.17 -6.70
N THR A 150 14.38 -4.47 -6.92
CA THR A 150 15.66 -5.03 -7.41
C THR A 150 15.92 -4.78 -8.90
N GLU A 151 17.18 -4.90 -9.29
CA GLU A 151 17.58 -5.03 -10.68
C GLU A 151 17.24 -6.40 -11.24
N ALA A 152 16.92 -6.40 -12.52
CA ALA A 152 17.08 -7.57 -13.34
C ALA A 152 18.42 -7.44 -14.05
N ASP A 153 19.44 -8.20 -13.62
CA ASP A 153 20.84 -8.15 -14.11
C ASP A 153 21.02 -8.12 -15.66
N THR A 154 19.97 -8.41 -16.42
CA THR A 154 19.95 -8.41 -17.90
C THR A 154 18.61 -8.07 -18.55
N MET A 155 17.54 -7.82 -17.78
CA MET A 155 16.19 -7.58 -18.31
C MET A 155 15.58 -6.30 -17.74
N LEU A 156 14.56 -5.76 -18.40
CA LEU A 156 13.75 -4.70 -17.82
C LEU A 156 12.86 -5.33 -16.73
N SER A 157 12.76 -4.68 -15.57
CA SER A 157 11.69 -5.01 -14.62
C SER A 157 10.37 -4.52 -15.21
N PHE A 158 9.36 -5.38 -15.26
CA PHE A 158 8.02 -5.05 -15.70
C PHE A 158 7.07 -5.06 -14.52
N GLU A 159 6.22 -4.04 -14.45
CA GLU A 159 5.19 -3.91 -13.44
C GLU A 159 3.88 -3.57 -14.16
N GLU A 160 2.83 -4.32 -13.88
CA GLU A 160 1.52 -4.10 -14.46
C GLU A 160 0.47 -4.10 -13.37
N ILE A 161 -0.52 -3.22 -13.52
CA ILE A 161 -1.72 -3.25 -12.71
C ILE A 161 -2.94 -3.26 -13.63
N ARG A 162 -3.83 -4.21 -13.43
CA ARG A 162 -5.02 -4.39 -14.26
C ARG A 162 -6.25 -4.74 -13.43
N THR A 163 -7.42 -4.51 -14.02
CA THR A 163 -8.68 -4.92 -13.41
C THR A 163 -8.92 -6.40 -13.70
N GLY A 164 -8.85 -7.23 -12.66
CA GLY A 164 -9.18 -8.64 -12.70
C GLY A 164 -10.67 -8.92 -12.57
N LYS A 165 -11.02 -10.21 -12.54
CA LYS A 165 -12.43 -10.64 -12.35
C LYS A 165 -12.91 -10.45 -10.90
N GLU A 166 -12.00 -10.66 -9.95
CA GLU A 166 -12.32 -10.74 -8.52
C GLU A 166 -11.66 -9.62 -7.70
N GLY A 167 -10.78 -8.83 -8.32
CA GLY A 167 -10.02 -7.78 -7.66
C GLY A 167 -9.13 -7.02 -8.63
N ILE A 168 -8.22 -6.23 -8.09
CA ILE A 168 -7.10 -5.64 -8.83
C ILE A 168 -5.97 -6.64 -8.85
N GLU A 169 -5.43 -6.89 -10.04
CA GLU A 169 -4.30 -7.76 -10.27
C GLU A 169 -3.05 -6.89 -10.44
N LEU A 170 -2.04 -7.12 -9.61
CA LEU A 170 -0.73 -6.48 -9.71
C LEU A 170 0.30 -7.55 -10.06
N SER A 171 0.98 -7.40 -11.17
CA SER A 171 2.04 -8.30 -11.62
C SER A 171 3.40 -7.61 -11.55
N TYR A 172 4.43 -8.37 -11.18
CA TYR A 172 5.81 -7.93 -11.21
C TYR A 172 6.71 -9.03 -11.75
N GLU A 173 7.51 -8.68 -12.75
CA GLU A 173 8.45 -9.56 -13.43
C GLU A 173 9.85 -8.95 -13.45
N ALA A 174 10.85 -9.68 -12.96
CA ALA A 174 12.25 -9.29 -13.00
C ALA A 174 13.21 -10.48 -12.94
N GLY A 175 14.43 -10.25 -13.43
CA GLY A 175 15.56 -11.17 -13.35
C GLY A 175 15.64 -12.12 -14.54
N GLN A 176 16.85 -12.62 -14.83
CA GLN A 176 17.06 -13.58 -15.91
C GLN A 176 16.26 -14.86 -15.65
N GLY A 177 15.42 -15.24 -16.62
CA GLY A 177 14.54 -16.39 -16.48
C GLY A 177 13.45 -16.14 -15.44
N TYR A 178 12.94 -14.91 -15.34
CA TYR A 178 11.77 -14.56 -14.53
C TYR A 178 11.89 -15.03 -13.08
N LYS A 179 13.07 -14.80 -12.47
CA LYS A 179 13.34 -15.21 -11.07
C LYS A 179 12.35 -14.62 -10.08
N TYR A 180 11.90 -13.40 -10.36
CA TYR A 180 10.86 -12.69 -9.64
C TYR A 180 9.69 -12.50 -10.58
N ASP A 181 8.83 -13.50 -10.68
CA ASP A 181 7.59 -13.42 -11.46
C ASP A 181 6.45 -13.81 -10.55
N TYR A 182 5.70 -12.79 -10.15
CA TYR A 182 4.59 -12.96 -9.23
C TYR A 182 3.43 -12.04 -9.56
N GLN A 183 2.24 -12.51 -9.22
CA GLN A 183 1.00 -11.77 -9.31
C GLN A 183 0.30 -11.74 -7.95
N LEU A 184 -0.17 -10.56 -7.56
CA LEU A 184 -0.99 -10.34 -6.38
C LEU A 184 -2.42 -10.03 -6.79
N LEU A 185 -3.39 -10.68 -6.15
CA LEU A 185 -4.80 -10.31 -6.24
C LEU A 185 -5.19 -9.53 -5.00
N ILE A 186 -5.61 -8.29 -5.22
CA ILE A 186 -5.93 -7.32 -4.17
C ILE A 186 -7.42 -6.98 -4.27
N ASN A 187 -8.11 -7.04 -3.14
CA ASN A 187 -9.51 -6.64 -3.06
C ASN A 187 -9.76 -5.82 -1.81
N MET A 188 -10.91 -5.13 -1.78
CA MET A 188 -11.38 -4.49 -0.56
C MET A 188 -12.13 -5.52 0.28
N SER A 189 -11.74 -5.68 1.54
CA SER A 189 -12.57 -6.34 2.55
C SER A 189 -12.65 -5.52 3.82
N ASP A 190 -13.83 -5.51 4.45
CA ASP A 190 -14.14 -4.67 5.63
C ASP A 190 -13.69 -3.21 5.53
N GLY A 191 -13.69 -2.67 4.30
CA GLY A 191 -13.32 -1.30 4.01
C GLY A 191 -11.81 -0.99 4.06
N GLN A 192 -10.95 -2.01 4.03
CA GLN A 192 -9.50 -1.91 3.86
C GLN A 192 -8.98 -2.77 2.68
N PRO A 193 -7.84 -2.41 2.08
CA PRO A 193 -7.21 -3.25 1.06
C PRO A 193 -6.63 -4.52 1.67
N CYS A 194 -6.97 -5.67 1.09
CA CYS A 194 -6.53 -6.99 1.51
C CYS A 194 -5.89 -7.73 0.33
N LEU A 195 -4.87 -8.53 0.64
CA LEU A 195 -4.32 -9.51 -0.29
C LEU A 195 -5.21 -10.75 -0.22
N THR A 196 -5.77 -11.19 -1.34
CA THR A 196 -6.60 -12.39 -1.39
C THR A 196 -5.84 -13.57 -1.97
N ASN A 197 -4.91 -13.32 -2.90
CA ASN A 197 -4.14 -14.38 -3.52
C ASN A 197 -2.77 -13.89 -3.97
N ILE A 198 -1.81 -14.81 -3.98
CA ILE A 198 -0.51 -14.63 -4.61
C ILE A 198 -0.23 -15.83 -5.51
N TYR A 199 0.23 -15.55 -6.73
CA TYR A 199 0.74 -16.53 -7.68
C TYR A 199 2.21 -16.23 -7.93
N VAL A 200 3.03 -17.27 -8.03
CA VAL A 200 4.45 -17.17 -8.37
C VAL A 200 4.73 -18.18 -9.47
N GLU A 201 5.17 -17.69 -10.62
CA GLU A 201 5.60 -18.56 -11.73
C GLU A 201 7.10 -18.78 -11.65
N GLU A 202 7.50 -20.05 -11.65
CA GLU A 202 8.89 -20.43 -11.65
C GLU A 202 9.35 -20.76 -13.07
N HIS A 203 10.39 -20.06 -13.50
CA HIS A 203 11.06 -20.28 -14.76
C HIS A 203 12.54 -20.64 -14.53
N ASN A 204 13.12 -21.42 -15.43
CA ASN A 204 14.56 -21.71 -15.40
C ASN A 204 15.37 -20.60 -16.08
N SER A 205 16.71 -20.68 -16.06
CA SER A 205 17.61 -19.67 -16.65
C SER A 205 17.44 -19.44 -18.16
N THR A 206 16.71 -20.31 -18.86
CA THR A 206 16.33 -20.19 -20.27
C THR A 206 14.89 -19.70 -20.48
N ALA A 207 14.26 -19.15 -19.43
CA ALA A 207 12.88 -18.69 -19.39
C ALA A 207 11.84 -19.79 -19.70
N LYS A 208 12.16 -21.06 -19.45
CA LYS A 208 11.17 -22.14 -19.56
C LYS A 208 10.45 -22.33 -18.24
N TYR A 209 9.12 -22.31 -18.30
CA TYR A 209 8.23 -22.64 -17.20
C TYR A 209 8.64 -23.95 -16.51
N GLN A 210 8.57 -23.97 -15.18
CA GLN A 210 8.84 -25.12 -14.33
C GLN A 210 7.63 -25.44 -13.44
N ALA A 211 7.10 -24.45 -12.71
CA ALA A 211 6.05 -24.64 -11.74
C ALA A 211 5.25 -23.34 -11.50
N THR A 212 4.04 -23.48 -10.97
CA THR A 212 3.26 -22.40 -10.41
C THR A 212 3.05 -22.69 -8.94
N HIS A 213 3.37 -21.71 -8.09
CA HIS A 213 3.10 -21.76 -6.67
C HIS A 213 2.02 -20.74 -6.35
N GLN A 214 1.01 -21.13 -5.59
CA GLN A 214 -0.12 -20.28 -5.27
C GLN A 214 -0.41 -20.33 -3.78
N PHE A 215 -0.81 -19.20 -3.21
CA PHE A 215 -1.36 -19.16 -1.87
C PHE A 215 -2.63 -18.31 -1.83
N ASP A 216 -3.69 -18.88 -1.24
CA ASP A 216 -4.98 -18.23 -1.08
C ASP A 216 -5.11 -17.74 0.37
N PHE A 217 -5.16 -16.42 0.52
CA PHE A 217 -5.27 -15.76 1.80
C PHE A 217 -6.72 -15.62 2.29
N THR A 218 -7.71 -15.98 1.48
CA THR A 218 -9.13 -15.94 1.90
C THR A 218 -9.44 -16.96 2.99
N ALA A 219 -8.66 -18.05 3.07
CA ALA A 219 -8.77 -19.09 4.08
C ALA A 219 -7.79 -18.89 5.26
N PHE A 220 -7.10 -17.75 5.33
CA PHE A 220 -6.04 -17.51 6.29
C PHE A 220 -6.61 -17.12 7.66
N ASP A 221 -6.85 -18.15 8.48
CA ASP A 221 -7.33 -18.16 9.86
C ASP A 221 -8.77 -17.73 10.16
N ASP A 222 -9.25 -18.15 11.33
CA ASP A 222 -10.51 -17.74 11.98
C ASP A 222 -10.60 -16.21 12.24
N GLU A 223 -9.56 -15.44 11.87
CA GLU A 223 -9.36 -14.00 12.10
C GLU A 223 -9.80 -13.08 10.94
N GLY A 224 -10.15 -13.63 9.77
CA GLY A 224 -10.67 -12.86 8.63
C GLY A 224 -9.62 -12.43 7.60
N ASP A 225 -9.95 -11.44 6.77
CA ASP A 225 -9.18 -11.10 5.56
C ASP A 225 -7.73 -10.64 5.83
N PHE A 226 -6.78 -11.11 5.01
CA PHE A 226 -5.37 -10.73 5.11
C PHE A 226 -5.12 -9.29 4.66
N SER A 227 -5.01 -8.37 5.62
CA SER A 227 -4.71 -6.96 5.34
C SER A 227 -3.43 -6.82 4.52
N LEU A 228 -3.47 -6.03 3.45
CA LEU A 228 -2.30 -5.79 2.59
C LEU A 228 -1.14 -5.13 3.37
N TYR A 229 -1.44 -4.53 4.52
CA TYR A 229 -0.44 -4.02 5.46
C TYR A 229 0.52 -5.10 6.01
N ARG A 230 0.03 -6.33 6.16
CA ARG A 230 0.82 -7.48 6.64
C ARG A 230 1.72 -8.07 5.56
N TYR A 231 1.55 -7.67 4.29
CA TYR A 231 2.39 -8.19 3.21
C TYR A 231 3.87 -7.89 3.47
N ARG A 232 4.75 -8.81 3.06
CA ARG A 232 6.20 -8.61 3.05
C ARG A 232 6.73 -8.89 1.65
N ARG A 233 7.70 -8.09 1.21
CA ARG A 233 8.29 -8.18 -0.14
C ARG A 233 8.89 -9.53 -0.50
N HIS A 234 9.30 -10.31 0.50
CA HIS A 234 9.90 -11.61 0.31
C HIS A 234 8.89 -12.77 0.27
N PHE A 235 7.59 -12.51 0.49
CA PHE A 235 6.53 -13.52 0.41
C PHE A 235 6.54 -14.33 -0.90
N PRO A 236 6.73 -13.74 -2.10
CA PRO A 236 6.85 -14.52 -3.33
C PRO A 236 7.96 -15.58 -3.26
N MET A 237 9.10 -15.25 -2.64
CA MET A 237 10.23 -16.19 -2.52
C MET A 237 9.97 -17.27 -1.47
N LEU A 238 9.35 -16.92 -0.33
CA LEU A 238 8.93 -17.91 0.65
C LEU A 238 7.93 -18.90 0.07
N LEU A 239 6.95 -18.40 -0.70
CA LEU A 239 5.98 -19.22 -1.40
C LEU A 239 6.67 -20.19 -2.38
N ARG A 240 7.59 -19.69 -3.19
CA ARG A 240 8.37 -20.53 -4.12
C ARG A 240 9.18 -21.61 -3.40
N MET A 241 9.67 -21.32 -2.18
CA MET A 241 10.40 -22.29 -1.35
C MET A 241 9.48 -23.26 -0.59
N GLY A 242 8.15 -23.14 -0.72
CA GLY A 242 7.18 -23.95 0.00
C GLY A 242 7.07 -23.62 1.49
N ASN A 243 7.52 -22.43 1.91
CA ASN A 243 7.49 -21.99 3.31
C ASN A 243 6.19 -21.24 3.62
N TYR A 244 5.07 -21.97 3.66
CA TYR A 244 3.73 -21.42 3.88
C TYR A 244 3.48 -20.94 5.32
N GLU A 245 4.17 -21.53 6.31
CA GLU A 245 4.00 -21.21 7.74
C GLU A 245 4.41 -19.76 8.03
N ALA A 246 5.38 -19.23 7.28
CA ALA A 246 5.89 -17.87 7.42
C ALA A 246 4.87 -16.76 7.05
N PHE A 247 3.70 -17.10 6.50
CA PHE A 247 2.62 -16.12 6.28
C PHE A 247 1.78 -15.86 7.54
N GLY A 248 1.89 -16.73 8.55
CA GLY A 248 1.12 -16.70 9.80
C GLY A 248 1.70 -15.78 10.87
N GLU A 249 3.00 -15.51 10.77
CA GLU A 249 3.81 -14.70 11.69
C GLU A 249 3.72 -13.20 11.36
#